data_AF-A0A941LE74-F1
#
_entry.id   AF-A0A941LE74-F1
#
_cell.length_a   1.000
_cell.length_b   1.000
_cell.length_c   1.000
_cell.angle_alpha   90.00
_cell.angle_beta   90.00
_cell.angle_gamma   90.00
#
_symmetry.space_group_name_H-M   'P 1'
#
loop_
_entity.id
_entity.type
_entity.pdbx_description
1 polymer ?
#
loop_
_entity_poly.entity_id
_entity_poly.type
_entity_poly.pdbx_seq_one_letter_code
_entity_poly.pdbx_strand_id
1 'polypeptide(L)'
;MPYRLLILILCLSLLSPLPTRAADNRPFWTEQALFHFGDDVFFTGRSSCAPSIEEGRQRAYLAAIQEVRNFTRAKEIEGFPLDTQMIFEDARPADCAQGFVTVWRLLRAPRTALESLAKHATPGKPADLSPILAQAIAIRNLTPRVGMLRDEVWSRYGLPRSIWARPEQGELIWDYAQFGLTIVFNQDDVLTRWRLNGPHPRSSDESTAPALQAPTIGNDLPTIDLTTRLQQLEEQQDQERRRAAQRYCSLRFAEVPDALRPKPGACEQREYERLKEQHPRF
;
A
#
# COMPACT_ATOMS: atom_id res chain seq x y z
N MET A 1 7.51 -57.91 -17.87
CA MET A 1 8.18 -56.61 -17.61
C MET A 1 7.27 -55.35 -17.69
N PRO A 2 5.94 -55.37 -17.45
CA PRO A 2 5.12 -54.13 -17.50
C PRO A 2 5.09 -53.33 -16.19
N TYR A 3 5.33 -53.98 -15.05
CA TYR A 3 5.24 -53.34 -13.72
C TYR A 3 6.36 -52.31 -13.46
N ARG A 4 7.55 -52.49 -14.05
CA ARG A 4 8.66 -51.53 -13.88
C ARG A 4 8.41 -50.19 -14.60
N LEU A 5 7.67 -50.22 -15.72
CA LEU A 5 7.30 -49.00 -16.45
C LEU A 5 6.21 -48.22 -15.69
N LEU A 6 5.25 -48.92 -15.11
CA LEU A 6 4.16 -48.31 -14.34
C LEU A 6 4.66 -47.61 -13.07
N ILE A 7 5.62 -48.21 -12.36
CA ILE A 7 6.23 -47.61 -11.16
C ILE A 7 7.05 -46.37 -11.52
N LEU A 8 7.75 -46.38 -12.66
CA LEU A 8 8.53 -45.22 -13.11
C LEU A 8 7.64 -44.03 -13.47
N ILE A 9 6.49 -44.29 -14.12
CA ILE A 9 5.49 -43.25 -14.46
C ILE A 9 4.83 -42.71 -13.19
N LEU A 10 4.52 -43.58 -12.21
CA LEU A 10 3.94 -43.15 -10.92
C LEU A 10 4.91 -42.30 -10.09
N CYS A 11 6.20 -42.62 -10.12
CA CYS A 11 7.24 -41.82 -9.47
C CYS A 11 7.47 -40.47 -10.16
N LEU A 12 7.37 -40.39 -11.50
CA LEU A 12 7.47 -39.10 -12.21
C LEU A 12 6.28 -38.17 -11.93
N SER A 13 5.07 -38.70 -11.67
CA SER A 13 3.91 -37.88 -11.29
C SER A 13 3.97 -37.28 -9.88
N LEU A 14 4.89 -37.74 -9.03
CA LEU A 14 5.13 -37.21 -7.67
C LEU A 14 6.15 -36.06 -7.64
N LEU A 15 6.82 -35.77 -8.77
CA LEU A 15 7.71 -34.62 -8.94
C LEU A 15 6.98 -33.42 -9.56
N SER A 16 5.70 -33.23 -9.27
CA SER A 16 5.05 -31.95 -9.52
C SER A 16 5.73 -30.90 -8.64
N PRO A 17 6.38 -29.86 -9.20
CA PRO A 17 6.83 -28.75 -8.37
C PRO A 17 5.61 -28.17 -7.67
N LEU A 18 5.63 -28.18 -6.34
CA LEU A 18 4.68 -27.40 -5.55
C LEU A 18 4.71 -25.97 -6.13
N PRO A 19 3.55 -25.37 -6.47
CA PRO A 19 3.53 -23.97 -6.87
C PRO A 19 4.21 -23.17 -5.76
N THR A 20 5.33 -22.56 -6.10
CA THR A 20 6.11 -21.69 -5.22
C THR A 20 5.16 -20.65 -4.64
N ARG A 21 4.98 -20.67 -3.32
CA ARG A 21 4.17 -19.76 -2.48
C ARG A 21 4.54 -18.27 -2.55
N ALA A 22 5.21 -17.83 -3.62
CA ALA A 22 5.59 -16.43 -3.83
C ALA A 22 4.43 -15.56 -4.34
N ALA A 23 3.35 -16.16 -4.83
CA ALA A 23 2.17 -15.44 -5.34
C ALA A 23 1.26 -14.86 -4.24
N ASP A 24 1.26 -15.42 -3.02
CA ASP A 24 0.22 -15.15 -2.00
C ASP A 24 0.24 -13.73 -1.40
N ASN A 25 1.32 -12.94 -1.58
CA ASN A 25 1.45 -11.60 -0.98
C ASN A 25 1.57 -10.48 -2.01
N ARG A 26 1.30 -10.75 -3.28
CA ARG A 26 1.41 -9.74 -4.32
C ARG A 26 0.16 -8.82 -4.28
N PRO A 27 0.32 -7.48 -4.28
CA PRO A 27 -0.82 -6.59 -4.28
C PRO A 27 -1.65 -6.72 -5.57
N PHE A 28 -2.99 -6.65 -5.44
CA PHE A 28 -3.91 -6.79 -6.59
C PHE A 28 -3.61 -5.80 -7.74
N TRP A 29 -3.10 -4.61 -7.43
CA TRP A 29 -2.83 -3.56 -8.43
C TRP A 29 -1.63 -3.87 -9.33
N THR A 30 -0.84 -4.89 -9.01
CA THR A 30 0.31 -5.31 -9.84
C THR A 30 -0.09 -6.18 -11.04
N GLU A 31 -1.36 -6.62 -11.11
CA GLU A 31 -1.89 -7.49 -12.18
C GLU A 31 -2.35 -6.73 -13.43
N GLN A 32 -2.44 -5.40 -13.34
CA GLN A 32 -2.96 -4.54 -14.40
C GLN A 32 -2.09 -3.31 -14.59
N ALA A 33 -1.99 -2.83 -15.83
CA ALA A 33 -1.20 -1.65 -16.17
C ALA A 33 -1.89 -0.35 -15.72
N LEU A 34 -3.22 -0.33 -15.68
CA LEU A 34 -3.99 0.87 -15.37
C LEU A 34 -5.41 0.52 -14.89
N PHE A 35 -5.98 1.38 -14.05
CA PHE A 35 -7.35 1.29 -13.52
C PHE A 35 -7.78 2.63 -12.93
N HIS A 36 -9.08 2.81 -12.69
CA HIS A 36 -9.55 3.97 -11.93
C HIS A 36 -10.14 3.59 -10.58
N PHE A 37 -10.06 4.56 -9.67
CA PHE A 37 -10.60 4.47 -8.32
C PHE A 37 -11.08 5.88 -7.92
N GLY A 38 -12.38 6.04 -7.69
CA GLY A 38 -13.03 7.34 -7.57
C GLY A 38 -12.83 8.16 -8.85
N ASP A 39 -12.36 9.40 -8.67
CA ASP A 39 -11.99 10.31 -9.75
C ASP A 39 -10.52 10.24 -10.17
N ASP A 40 -9.76 9.30 -9.61
CA ASP A 40 -8.34 9.17 -9.89
C ASP A 40 -8.05 7.98 -10.81
N VAL A 41 -7.05 8.15 -11.66
CA VAL A 41 -6.52 7.09 -12.52
C VAL A 41 -5.17 6.67 -11.98
N PHE A 42 -4.96 5.37 -11.90
CA PHE A 42 -3.75 4.74 -11.41
C PHE A 42 -3.00 4.09 -12.56
N PHE A 43 -1.68 4.25 -12.57
CA PHE A 43 -0.78 3.73 -13.59
C PHE A 43 0.30 2.87 -12.92
N THR A 44 0.41 1.62 -13.35
CA THR A 44 1.36 0.65 -12.80
C THR A 44 2.52 0.49 -13.77
N GLY A 45 3.71 0.86 -13.33
CA GLY A 45 4.95 0.52 -14.03
C GLY A 45 5.59 -0.72 -13.42
N ARG A 46 6.16 -1.59 -14.27
CA ARG A 46 6.87 -2.81 -13.86
C ARG A 46 8.30 -2.79 -14.41
N SER A 47 9.26 -3.13 -13.54
CA SER A 47 10.64 -3.42 -13.92
C SER A 47 10.99 -4.85 -13.53
N SER A 48 11.05 -5.74 -14.52
CA SER A 48 11.46 -7.15 -14.33
C SER A 48 12.97 -7.30 -14.32
N CYS A 49 13.47 -8.18 -13.45
CA CYS A 49 14.87 -8.59 -13.38
C CYS A 49 15.85 -7.41 -13.41
N ALA A 50 15.67 -6.44 -12.52
CA ALA A 50 16.61 -5.36 -12.29
C ALA A 50 17.77 -5.84 -11.41
N PRO A 51 19.01 -5.39 -11.65
CA PRO A 51 20.18 -5.84 -10.88
C PRO A 51 20.25 -5.20 -9.48
N SER A 52 19.44 -4.17 -9.21
CA SER A 52 19.28 -3.55 -7.90
C SER A 52 17.85 -3.05 -7.69
N ILE A 53 17.47 -2.82 -6.43
CA ILE A 53 16.16 -2.26 -6.06
C ILE A 53 16.03 -0.83 -6.59
N GLU A 54 17.08 -0.02 -6.46
CA GLU A 54 17.12 1.38 -6.87
C GLU A 54 16.91 1.51 -8.38
N GLU A 55 17.63 0.70 -9.16
CA GLU A 55 17.44 0.67 -10.61
C GLU A 55 16.05 0.16 -10.98
N GLY A 56 15.54 -0.86 -10.27
CA GLY A 56 14.18 -1.35 -10.44
C GLY A 56 13.13 -0.28 -10.19
N ARG A 57 13.26 0.52 -9.12
CA ARG A 57 12.37 1.64 -8.79
C ARG A 57 12.38 2.72 -9.86
N GLN A 58 13.55 3.04 -10.42
CA GLN A 58 13.67 4.04 -11.48
C GLN A 58 13.07 3.53 -12.80
N ARG A 59 13.39 2.30 -13.21
CA ARG A 59 12.82 1.68 -14.41
C ARG A 59 11.30 1.53 -14.31
N ALA A 60 10.78 1.12 -13.15
CA ALA A 60 9.35 1.02 -12.90
C ALA A 60 8.67 2.40 -12.94
N TYR A 61 9.31 3.45 -12.43
CA TYR A 61 8.80 4.81 -12.57
C TYR A 61 8.70 5.24 -14.05
N LEU A 62 9.77 5.06 -14.81
CA LEU A 62 9.78 5.40 -16.24
C LEU A 62 8.74 4.60 -17.04
N ALA A 63 8.53 3.32 -16.69
CA ALA A 63 7.48 2.50 -17.28
C ALA A 63 6.07 3.04 -16.96
N ALA A 64 5.81 3.43 -15.71
CA ALA A 64 4.52 4.02 -15.33
C ALA A 64 4.27 5.37 -16.05
N ILE A 65 5.33 6.18 -16.19
CA ILE A 65 5.30 7.43 -16.97
C ILE A 65 4.95 7.16 -18.43
N GLN A 66 5.49 6.09 -19.02
CA GLN A 66 5.13 5.70 -20.37
C GLN A 66 3.64 5.33 -20.48
N GLU A 67 3.04 4.67 -19.48
CA GLU A 67 1.60 4.39 -19.46
C GLU A 67 0.76 5.67 -19.38
N VAL A 68 1.20 6.68 -18.61
CA VAL A 68 0.54 8.00 -18.59
C VAL A 68 0.56 8.64 -19.98
N ARG A 69 1.69 8.58 -20.68
CA ARG A 69 1.81 9.09 -22.06
C ARG A 69 0.93 8.32 -23.03
N ASN A 70 0.88 6.99 -22.91
CA ASN A 70 0.03 6.15 -23.75
C ASN A 70 -1.47 6.51 -23.57
N PHE A 71 -1.90 6.70 -22.32
CA PHE A 71 -3.27 7.04 -21.97
C PHE A 71 -3.68 8.46 -22.40
N THR A 72 -2.81 9.44 -22.16
CA THR A 72 -3.10 10.85 -22.46
C THR A 72 -2.82 11.23 -23.92
N ARG A 73 -1.99 10.43 -24.62
CA ARG A 73 -1.40 10.76 -25.94
C ARG A 73 -0.59 12.06 -25.93
N ALA A 74 -0.17 12.53 -24.74
CA ALA A 74 0.65 13.72 -24.60
C ALA A 74 2.09 13.45 -25.02
N LYS A 75 2.71 14.41 -25.72
CA LYS A 75 4.13 14.33 -26.10
C LYS A 75 5.05 14.57 -24.91
N GLU A 76 4.65 15.47 -24.02
CA GLU A 76 5.39 15.85 -22.81
C GLU A 76 4.44 15.84 -21.61
N ILE A 77 4.99 15.43 -20.45
CA ILE A 77 4.27 15.36 -19.17
C ILE A 77 5.08 15.99 -18.03
N GLU A 78 6.12 16.78 -18.36
CA GLU A 78 6.96 17.43 -17.35
C GLU A 78 6.12 18.43 -16.53
N GLY A 79 6.35 18.45 -15.22
CA GLY A 79 5.59 19.29 -14.28
C GLY A 79 4.16 18.81 -14.02
N PHE A 80 3.71 17.69 -14.61
CA PHE A 80 2.41 17.11 -14.31
C PHE A 80 2.41 16.48 -12.90
N PRO A 81 1.41 16.74 -12.04
CA PRO A 81 1.35 16.21 -10.68
C PRO A 81 1.08 14.70 -10.69
N LEU A 82 2.16 13.92 -10.77
CA LEU A 82 2.16 12.47 -10.67
C LEU A 82 2.76 12.06 -9.34
N ASP A 83 1.90 11.61 -8.44
CA ASP A 83 2.34 11.13 -7.16
C ASP A 83 2.60 9.62 -7.19
N THR A 84 3.63 9.18 -6.48
CA THR A 84 3.80 7.76 -6.18
C THR A 84 2.85 7.38 -5.06
N GLN A 85 1.87 6.54 -5.38
CA GLN A 85 0.96 5.98 -4.38
C GLN A 85 1.64 4.86 -3.59
N MET A 86 2.32 3.94 -4.29
CA MET A 86 2.93 2.77 -3.66
C MET A 86 4.06 2.17 -4.49
N ILE A 87 4.95 1.45 -3.85
CA ILE A 87 6.00 0.63 -4.47
C ILE A 87 5.89 -0.79 -3.90
N PHE A 88 5.97 -1.79 -4.76
CA PHE A 88 6.07 -3.19 -4.37
C PHE A 88 7.34 -3.80 -4.94
N GLU A 89 8.09 -4.50 -4.10
CA GLU A 89 9.40 -5.06 -4.41
C GLU A 89 9.37 -6.56 -4.17
N ASP A 90 9.53 -7.32 -5.24
CA ASP A 90 9.77 -8.75 -5.18
C ASP A 90 11.28 -8.97 -5.26
N ALA A 91 11.88 -9.21 -4.09
CA ALA A 91 13.32 -9.42 -3.96
C ALA A 91 13.79 -10.79 -4.46
N ARG A 92 12.86 -11.73 -4.69
CA ARG A 92 13.16 -13.10 -5.16
C ARG A 92 12.12 -13.54 -6.19
N PRO A 93 12.05 -12.82 -7.33
CA PRO A 93 11.08 -13.14 -8.36
C PRO A 93 11.41 -14.51 -8.97
N ALA A 94 10.40 -15.34 -9.16
CA ALA A 94 10.57 -16.70 -9.70
C ALA A 94 11.12 -16.72 -11.14
N ASP A 95 10.90 -15.64 -11.88
CA ASP A 95 11.21 -15.53 -13.31
C ASP A 95 12.61 -14.91 -13.58
N CYS A 96 13.42 -14.64 -12.56
CA CYS A 96 14.74 -14.02 -12.72
C CYS A 96 15.87 -14.85 -12.10
N ALA A 97 17.09 -14.60 -12.58
CA ALA A 97 18.29 -15.13 -11.94
C ALA A 97 18.45 -14.61 -10.50
N GLN A 98 19.18 -15.37 -9.67
CA GLN A 98 19.48 -14.96 -8.29
C GLN A 98 20.19 -13.61 -8.26
N GLY A 99 19.83 -12.76 -7.29
CA GLY A 99 20.37 -11.41 -7.14
C GLY A 99 19.63 -10.34 -7.95
N PHE A 100 18.71 -10.71 -8.84
CA PHE A 100 17.84 -9.77 -9.54
C PHE A 100 16.50 -9.61 -8.81
N VAL A 101 15.90 -8.43 -8.94
CA VAL A 101 14.63 -8.05 -8.31
C VAL A 101 13.59 -7.66 -9.34
N THR A 102 12.31 -7.78 -9.01
CA THR A 102 11.22 -7.17 -9.79
C THR A 102 10.53 -6.11 -8.96
N VAL A 103 10.34 -4.92 -9.54
CA VAL A 103 9.76 -3.77 -8.85
C VAL A 103 8.53 -3.30 -9.60
N TRP A 104 7.46 -3.01 -8.87
CA TRP A 104 6.28 -2.33 -9.37
C TRP A 104 6.14 -0.97 -8.68
N ARG A 105 5.74 0.03 -9.45
CA ARG A 105 5.47 1.37 -8.93
C ARG A 105 4.09 1.81 -9.41
N LEU A 106 3.27 2.21 -8.45
CA LEU A 106 1.93 2.69 -8.68
C LEU A 106 1.94 4.23 -8.63
N LEU A 107 1.65 4.85 -9.76
CA LEU A 107 1.45 6.28 -9.86
C LEU A 107 -0.04 6.61 -9.82
N ARG A 108 -0.36 7.76 -9.25
CA ARG A 108 -1.71 8.29 -9.13
C ARG A 108 -1.78 9.64 -9.84
N ALA A 109 -2.83 9.82 -10.63
CA ALA A 109 -3.14 11.08 -11.29
C ALA A 109 -4.63 11.41 -11.14
N PRO A 110 -4.99 12.65 -10.72
CA PRO A 110 -6.37 13.11 -10.78
C PRO A 110 -6.86 13.15 -12.23
N ARG A 111 -8.07 12.63 -12.50
CA ARG A 111 -8.67 12.65 -13.85
C ARG A 111 -8.78 14.07 -14.41
N THR A 112 -9.14 15.04 -13.59
CA THR A 112 -9.22 16.46 -13.96
C THR A 112 -7.87 17.02 -14.42
N ALA A 113 -6.78 16.57 -13.80
CA ALA A 113 -5.43 16.93 -14.23
C ALA A 113 -5.13 16.28 -15.59
N LEU A 114 -5.46 15.00 -15.79
CA LEU A 114 -5.22 14.29 -17.07
C LEU A 114 -5.96 14.95 -18.25
N GLU A 115 -7.14 15.52 -18.02
CA GLU A 115 -7.88 16.29 -19.03
C GLU A 115 -7.09 17.50 -19.54
N SER A 116 -6.27 18.15 -18.70
CA SER A 116 -5.44 19.28 -19.13
C SER A 116 -4.37 18.86 -20.14
N LEU A 117 -3.81 17.65 -20.01
CA LEU A 117 -2.84 17.09 -20.94
C LEU A 117 -3.46 16.75 -22.30
N ALA A 118 -4.70 16.27 -22.31
CA ALA A 118 -5.42 15.93 -23.55
C ALA A 118 -5.90 17.15 -24.35
N LYS A 119 -6.19 18.28 -23.70
CA LYS A 119 -6.61 19.52 -24.39
C LYS A 119 -5.54 20.09 -25.32
N HIS A 120 -4.27 19.72 -25.13
CA HIS A 120 -3.15 20.13 -25.97
C HIS A 120 -2.95 19.19 -27.18
N ALA A 121 -3.66 18.07 -27.22
CA ALA A 121 -3.65 17.10 -28.32
C ALA A 121 -4.79 17.40 -29.31
N THR A 122 -4.59 18.39 -30.19
CA THR A 122 -5.43 18.77 -31.35
C THR A 122 -6.87 19.26 -31.09
N PRO A 123 -7.29 20.39 -31.69
CA PRO A 123 -8.66 20.89 -31.59
C PRO A 123 -9.59 20.07 -32.51
N GLY A 124 -10.17 19.00 -31.96
CA GLY A 124 -11.25 18.23 -32.59
C GLY A 124 -12.61 18.61 -32.00
N LYS A 125 -13.66 18.50 -32.84
CA LYS A 125 -15.09 18.79 -32.57
C LYS A 125 -15.57 18.55 -31.12
N PRO A 126 -16.52 19.35 -30.60
CA PRO A 126 -17.14 19.10 -29.31
C PRO A 126 -17.94 17.79 -29.40
N ALA A 127 -17.37 16.71 -28.89
CA ALA A 127 -18.14 15.53 -28.51
C ALA A 127 -18.56 15.71 -27.05
N ASP A 128 -19.75 15.23 -26.69
CA ASP A 128 -20.40 15.39 -25.39
C ASP A 128 -19.61 14.82 -24.18
N LEU A 129 -18.45 14.18 -24.39
CA LEU A 129 -17.56 13.65 -23.35
C LEU A 129 -16.09 13.90 -23.69
N SER A 130 -15.28 14.30 -22.70
CA SER A 130 -13.83 14.47 -22.89
C SER A 130 -13.17 13.13 -23.28
N PRO A 131 -12.16 13.11 -24.18
CA PRO A 131 -11.47 11.86 -24.56
C PRO A 131 -10.85 11.11 -23.38
N ILE A 132 -10.47 11.84 -22.32
CA ILE A 132 -9.94 11.27 -21.08
C ILE A 132 -11.04 10.64 -20.24
N LEU A 133 -12.23 11.27 -20.16
CA LEU A 133 -13.37 10.67 -19.47
C LEU A 133 -13.83 9.40 -20.18
N ALA A 134 -13.92 9.40 -21.51
CA ALA A 134 -14.26 8.20 -22.27
C ALA A 134 -13.25 7.06 -22.02
N GLN A 135 -11.95 7.37 -22.01
CA GLN A 135 -10.92 6.38 -21.68
C GLN A 135 -11.00 5.92 -20.22
N ALA A 136 -11.23 6.82 -19.27
CA ALA A 136 -11.37 6.47 -17.85
C ALA A 136 -12.61 5.58 -17.58
N ILE A 137 -13.69 5.73 -18.36
CA ILE A 137 -14.86 4.86 -18.27
C ILE A 137 -14.56 3.46 -18.86
N ALA A 138 -13.72 3.39 -19.89
CA ALA A 138 -13.38 2.13 -20.56
C ALA A 138 -12.44 1.23 -19.74
N ILE A 139 -11.76 1.77 -18.74
CA ILE A 139 -10.80 1.04 -17.92
C ILE A 139 -11.45 0.45 -16.67
N ARG A 140 -10.77 -0.51 -16.03
CA ARG A 140 -11.35 -1.25 -14.91
C ARG A 140 -11.62 -0.32 -13.73
N ASN A 141 -12.88 -0.31 -13.27
CA ASN A 141 -13.30 0.40 -12.06
C ASN A 141 -13.05 -0.45 -10.82
N LEU A 142 -12.11 -0.01 -9.97
CA LEU A 142 -11.81 -0.63 -8.69
C LEU A 142 -12.27 0.21 -7.50
N THR A 143 -13.21 1.13 -7.69
CA THR A 143 -13.83 1.88 -6.59
C THR A 143 -14.79 0.95 -5.82
N PRO A 144 -14.62 0.77 -4.50
CA PRO A 144 -15.59 0.08 -3.67
C PRO A 144 -16.91 0.86 -3.65
N ARG A 145 -18.04 0.15 -3.73
CA ARG A 145 -19.36 0.76 -3.59
C ARG A 145 -19.88 0.46 -2.19
N VAL A 146 -20.41 1.47 -1.52
CA VAL A 146 -21.18 1.27 -0.29
C VAL A 146 -22.32 0.29 -0.61
N GLY A 147 -22.52 -0.70 0.26
CA GLY A 147 -23.45 -1.81 0.04
C GLY A 147 -22.82 -3.09 -0.54
N MET A 148 -21.54 -3.08 -0.96
CA MET A 148 -20.86 -4.32 -1.37
C MET A 148 -20.76 -5.31 -0.23
N LEU A 149 -20.97 -6.60 -0.52
CA LEU A 149 -20.74 -7.67 0.44
C LEU A 149 -19.24 -7.91 0.63
N ARG A 150 -18.86 -8.39 1.82
CA ARG A 150 -17.49 -8.79 2.16
C ARG A 150 -16.85 -9.72 1.12
N ASP A 151 -17.60 -10.70 0.62
CA ASP A 151 -17.09 -11.65 -0.38
C ASP A 151 -16.86 -10.98 -1.75
N GLU A 152 -17.67 -9.97 -2.12
CA GLU A 152 -17.44 -9.17 -3.33
C GLU A 152 -16.15 -8.35 -3.18
N VAL A 153 -15.93 -7.76 -2.01
CA VAL A 153 -14.69 -7.01 -1.70
C VAL A 153 -13.47 -7.94 -1.74
N TRP A 154 -13.57 -9.12 -1.13
CA TRP A 154 -12.51 -10.14 -1.17
C TRP A 154 -12.18 -10.58 -2.59
N SER A 155 -13.19 -10.84 -3.42
CA SER A 155 -13.00 -11.21 -4.83
C SER A 155 -12.28 -10.12 -5.63
N ARG A 156 -12.49 -8.84 -5.27
CA ARG A 156 -11.88 -7.70 -5.94
C ARG A 156 -10.43 -7.42 -5.53
N TYR A 157 -10.13 -7.45 -4.22
CA TYR A 157 -8.84 -6.98 -3.70
C TYR A 157 -8.00 -8.08 -3.03
N GLY A 158 -8.56 -9.28 -2.88
CA GLY A 158 -7.94 -10.40 -2.17
C GLY A 158 -7.90 -10.20 -0.66
N LEU A 159 -6.97 -10.91 -0.04
CA LEU A 159 -6.75 -10.92 1.40
C LEU A 159 -6.25 -9.55 1.88
N PRO A 160 -6.90 -8.92 2.89
CA PRO A 160 -6.36 -7.73 3.53
C PRO A 160 -5.08 -8.04 4.29
N ARG A 161 -4.24 -7.02 4.49
CA ARG A 161 -3.02 -7.16 5.30
C ARG A 161 -3.34 -7.36 6.77
N SER A 162 -4.39 -6.70 7.26
CA SER A 162 -4.85 -6.85 8.63
C SER A 162 -6.35 -6.65 8.74
N ILE A 163 -6.93 -7.26 9.79
CA ILE A 163 -8.36 -7.23 10.09
C ILE A 163 -8.50 -6.82 11.55
N TRP A 164 -9.32 -5.80 11.82
CA TRP A 164 -9.65 -5.36 13.18
C TRP A 164 -11.16 -5.37 13.38
N ALA A 165 -11.62 -5.94 14.48
CA ALA A 165 -13.01 -5.84 14.90
C ALA A 165 -13.15 -4.75 15.96
N ARG A 166 -14.19 -3.94 15.85
CA ARG A 166 -14.64 -2.98 16.89
C ARG A 166 -16.04 -3.37 17.33
N PRO A 167 -16.17 -4.30 18.29
CA PRO A 167 -17.47 -4.85 18.71
C PRO A 167 -18.42 -3.75 19.20
N GLU A 168 -17.91 -2.77 19.95
CA GLU A 168 -18.68 -1.64 20.50
C GLU A 168 -19.32 -0.76 19.41
N GLN A 169 -18.72 -0.73 18.21
CA GLN A 169 -19.22 0.05 17.06
C GLN A 169 -19.94 -0.84 16.04
N GLY A 170 -19.95 -2.17 16.24
CA GLY A 170 -20.45 -3.12 15.27
C GLY A 170 -19.69 -3.09 13.94
N GLU A 171 -18.41 -2.71 13.96
CA GLU A 171 -17.59 -2.53 12.75
C GLU A 171 -16.52 -3.61 12.61
N LEU A 172 -16.32 -4.06 11.37
CA LEU A 172 -15.20 -4.89 10.96
C LEU A 172 -14.36 -4.11 9.95
N ILE A 173 -13.08 -3.87 10.25
CA ILE A 173 -12.18 -3.04 9.47
C ILE A 173 -11.15 -3.93 8.78
N TRP A 174 -11.07 -3.82 7.46
CA TRP A 174 -10.05 -4.46 6.62
C TRP A 174 -9.07 -3.42 6.11
N ASP A 175 -7.79 -3.68 6.30
CA ASP A 175 -6.73 -2.77 5.87
C ASP A 175 -5.84 -3.40 4.80
N TYR A 176 -5.80 -2.72 3.67
CA TYR A 176 -4.95 -2.99 2.53
C TYR A 176 -3.81 -1.98 2.52
N ALA A 177 -2.92 -2.04 3.53
CA ALA A 177 -1.75 -1.17 3.64
C ALA A 177 -0.91 -1.10 2.34
N GLN A 178 -0.84 -2.22 1.60
CA GLN A 178 -0.18 -2.34 0.30
C GLN A 178 -0.80 -1.52 -0.85
N PHE A 179 -1.95 -0.88 -0.63
CA PHE A 179 -2.58 0.09 -1.54
C PHE A 179 -2.95 1.40 -0.82
N GLY A 180 -2.86 1.42 0.51
CA GLY A 180 -3.34 2.52 1.35
C GLY A 180 -4.86 2.55 1.48
N LEU A 181 -5.56 1.42 1.27
CA LEU A 181 -7.02 1.35 1.32
C LEU A 181 -7.51 0.71 2.61
N THR A 182 -8.40 1.41 3.31
CA THR A 182 -9.13 0.88 4.46
C THR A 182 -10.61 0.71 4.09
N ILE A 183 -11.17 -0.46 4.38
CA ILE A 183 -12.56 -0.83 4.10
C ILE A 183 -13.22 -1.18 5.43
N VAL A 184 -14.45 -0.75 5.64
CA VAL A 184 -15.19 -1.01 6.88
C VAL A 184 -16.54 -1.60 6.57
N PHE A 185 -16.84 -2.70 7.25
CA PHE A 185 -18.08 -3.43 7.17
C PHE A 185 -18.89 -3.25 8.46
N ASN A 186 -20.20 -3.37 8.35
CA ASN A 186 -21.10 -3.52 9.50
C ASN A 186 -21.19 -5.00 9.95
N GLN A 187 -22.08 -5.27 10.90
CA GLN A 187 -22.34 -6.62 11.42
C GLN A 187 -22.95 -7.58 10.39
N ASP A 188 -23.57 -7.05 9.33
CA ASP A 188 -24.18 -7.84 8.24
C ASP A 188 -23.17 -8.15 7.11
N ASP A 189 -21.87 -7.93 7.34
CA ASP A 189 -20.81 -8.09 6.34
C ASP A 189 -20.99 -7.21 5.09
N VAL A 190 -21.63 -6.05 5.26
CA VAL A 190 -21.87 -5.06 4.20
C VAL A 190 -20.92 -3.87 4.36
N LEU A 191 -20.27 -3.48 3.27
CA LEU A 191 -19.39 -2.33 3.19
C LEU A 191 -20.17 -1.03 3.46
N THR A 192 -19.83 -0.34 4.54
CA THR A 192 -20.45 0.94 4.93
C THR A 192 -19.58 2.13 4.52
N ARG A 193 -18.26 2.03 4.72
CA ARG A 193 -17.32 3.12 4.43
C ARG A 193 -15.97 2.61 3.93
N TRP A 194 -15.32 3.40 3.10
CA TRP A 194 -13.95 3.14 2.67
C TRP A 194 -13.14 4.43 2.67
N ARG A 195 -11.82 4.31 2.84
CA ARG A 195 -10.87 5.41 2.82
C ARG A 195 -9.62 5.01 2.05
N LEU A 196 -9.25 5.82 1.08
CA LEU A 196 -7.97 5.73 0.39
C LEU A 196 -7.02 6.77 0.99
N ASN A 197 -5.93 6.31 1.57
CA ASN A 197 -4.83 7.12 2.09
C ASN A 197 -3.81 7.40 0.99
N GLY A 198 -2.97 8.41 1.18
CA GLY A 198 -1.94 8.81 0.23
C GLY A 198 -1.82 10.33 0.13
N PRO A 199 -1.10 10.83 -0.88
CA PRO A 199 -0.87 12.27 -1.10
C PRO A 199 -2.17 13.09 -1.20
N HIS A 200 -3.26 12.46 -1.66
CA HIS A 200 -4.58 13.07 -1.78
C HIS A 200 -5.65 12.14 -1.19
N PRO A 201 -5.92 12.12 0.13
CA PRO A 201 -6.85 11.14 0.69
C PRO A 201 -8.27 11.24 0.08
N ARG A 202 -8.95 10.11 -0.10
CA ARG A 202 -10.35 10.01 -0.58
C ARG A 202 -11.18 9.13 0.33
N SER A 203 -12.48 9.36 0.39
CA SER A 203 -13.38 8.48 1.16
C SER A 203 -14.78 8.36 0.54
N SER A 204 -15.50 7.32 0.94
CA SER A 204 -16.92 7.14 0.59
C SER A 204 -17.82 8.30 1.00
N ASP A 205 -17.43 9.01 2.06
CA ASP A 205 -18.24 10.06 2.69
C ASP A 205 -18.15 11.40 1.93
N GLU A 206 -17.30 11.48 0.90
CA GLU A 206 -17.01 12.68 0.11
C GLU A 206 -18.02 12.93 -1.04
N SER A 207 -19.25 12.44 -0.92
CA SER A 207 -20.28 12.60 -1.96
C SER A 207 -20.92 13.99 -1.95
N THR A 208 -20.51 14.83 -2.93
CA THR A 208 -21.25 15.98 -3.47
C THR A 208 -21.63 17.11 -2.50
N ALA A 209 -20.64 17.80 -1.94
CA ALA A 209 -20.81 19.21 -1.59
C ALA A 209 -19.96 20.03 -2.57
N PRO A 210 -20.48 21.11 -3.20
CA PRO A 210 -19.58 22.12 -3.71
C PRO A 210 -18.69 22.49 -2.54
N ALA A 211 -17.38 22.56 -2.77
CA ALA A 211 -16.44 23.04 -1.78
C ALA A 211 -17.05 24.29 -1.13
N LEU A 212 -17.56 24.14 0.10
CA LEU A 212 -17.73 25.24 1.01
C LEU A 212 -16.30 25.71 1.16
N GLN A 213 -15.99 26.75 0.38
CA GLN A 213 -14.79 27.54 0.51
C GLN A 213 -14.73 27.85 2.00
N ALA A 214 -13.90 27.11 2.73
CA ALA A 214 -13.36 27.61 3.97
C ALA A 214 -12.79 28.97 3.58
N PRO A 215 -13.18 30.05 4.29
CA PRO A 215 -12.77 31.38 3.90
C PRO A 215 -11.26 31.36 3.76
N THR A 216 -10.80 31.86 2.61
CA THR A 216 -9.40 32.05 2.27
C THR A 216 -8.81 32.99 3.31
N ILE A 217 -8.35 32.42 4.43
CA ILE A 217 -7.42 33.08 5.33
C ILE A 217 -6.11 33.06 4.57
N GLY A 218 -5.71 34.24 4.14
CA GLY A 218 -4.64 34.46 3.18
C GLY A 218 -3.33 33.80 3.56
N ASN A 219 -2.56 33.52 2.51
CA ASN A 219 -1.10 33.47 2.45
C ASN A 219 -0.38 33.65 3.78
N ASP A 220 -0.21 32.53 4.48
CA ASP A 220 1.05 32.08 5.08
C ASP A 220 0.70 30.76 5.78
N LEU A 221 0.88 29.64 5.06
CA LEU A 221 0.99 28.36 5.74
C LEU A 221 2.23 28.49 6.63
N PRO A 222 2.13 28.47 7.97
CA PRO A 222 3.33 28.36 8.77
C PRO A 222 4.00 27.07 8.33
N THR A 223 5.27 27.14 7.96
CA THR A 223 6.09 25.95 7.79
C THR A 223 5.96 25.18 9.11
N ILE A 224 5.10 24.16 9.14
CA ILE A 224 4.86 23.39 10.36
C ILE A 224 6.16 22.65 10.58
N ASP A 225 6.97 23.19 11.48
CA ASP A 225 8.21 22.58 11.90
C ASP A 225 7.88 21.32 12.70
N LEU A 226 7.78 20.21 11.97
CA LEU A 226 7.51 18.90 12.52
C LEU A 226 8.70 18.38 13.34
N THR A 227 9.88 19.03 13.29
CA THR A 227 11.05 18.55 14.05
C THR A 227 10.76 18.50 15.54
N THR A 228 10.11 19.54 16.09
CA THR A 228 9.77 19.58 17.51
C THR A 228 8.74 18.50 17.87
N ARG A 229 7.76 18.27 17.00
CA ARG A 229 6.72 17.25 17.23
C ARG A 229 7.27 15.83 17.10
N LEU A 230 8.17 15.59 16.15
CA LEU A 230 8.86 14.32 15.97
C LEU A 230 9.78 14.05 17.16
N GLN A 231 10.53 15.04 17.61
CA GLN A 231 11.38 14.92 18.80
C GLN A 231 10.55 14.57 20.05
N GLN A 232 9.39 15.21 20.25
CA GLN A 232 8.49 14.88 21.34
C GLN A 232 7.97 13.44 21.28
N LEU A 233 7.61 12.96 20.08
CA LEU A 233 7.17 11.57 19.89
C LEU A 233 8.31 10.57 20.12
N GLU A 234 9.53 10.89 19.68
CA GLU A 234 10.72 10.07 19.93
C GLU A 234 11.03 9.98 21.43
N GLU A 235 10.95 11.10 22.15
CA GLU A 235 11.15 11.15 23.61
C GLU A 235 10.06 10.35 24.34
N GLN A 236 8.81 10.46 23.89
CA GLN A 236 7.71 9.65 24.44
C GLN A 236 7.94 8.15 24.24
N GLN A 237 8.30 7.73 23.02
CA GLN A 237 8.61 6.32 22.73
C GLN A 237 9.83 5.82 23.51
N ASP A 238 10.83 6.67 23.76
CA ASP A 238 11.98 6.30 24.60
C ASP A 238 11.59 6.09 26.06
N GLN A 239 10.75 6.99 26.60
CA GLN A 239 10.23 6.86 27.96
C GLN A 239 9.36 5.62 28.13
N GLU A 240 8.51 5.31 27.16
CA GLU A 240 7.69 4.10 27.16
C GLU A 240 8.54 2.83 27.18
N ARG A 241 9.60 2.76 26.36
CA ARG A 241 10.54 1.63 26.36
C ARG A 241 11.24 1.47 27.71
N ARG A 242 11.66 2.57 28.34
CA ARG A 242 12.26 2.54 29.69
C ARG A 242 11.28 2.03 30.74
N ARG A 243 10.03 2.51 30.73
CA ARG A 243 8.98 2.05 31.65
C ARG A 243 8.65 0.57 31.44
N ALA A 244 8.59 0.11 30.19
CA ALA A 244 8.36 -1.29 29.85
C ALA A 244 9.50 -2.19 30.35
N ALA A 245 10.75 -1.78 30.13
CA ALA A 245 11.93 -2.49 30.63
C ALA A 245 11.94 -2.57 32.17
N GLN A 246 11.65 -1.46 32.85
CA GLN A 246 11.53 -1.43 34.32
C GLN A 246 10.44 -2.38 34.83
N ARG A 247 9.25 -2.34 34.20
CA ARG A 247 8.13 -3.22 34.57
C ARG A 247 8.46 -4.69 34.35
N TYR A 248 9.14 -5.01 33.24
CA TYR A 248 9.57 -6.37 32.94
C TYR A 248 10.53 -6.90 34.01
N CYS A 249 11.54 -6.10 34.36
CA CYS A 249 12.56 -6.47 35.35
C CYS A 249 11.98 -6.53 36.76
N SER A 250 11.11 -5.61 37.15
CA SER A 250 10.46 -5.63 38.46
C SER A 250 9.60 -6.88 38.65
N LEU A 251 8.85 -7.29 37.62
CA LEU A 251 8.07 -8.53 37.66
C LEU A 251 8.97 -9.78 37.68
N ARG A 252 10.00 -9.80 36.84
CA ARG A 252 10.90 -10.96 36.70
C ARG A 252 11.71 -11.25 37.98
N PHE A 253 12.03 -10.22 38.75
CA PHE A 253 12.84 -10.34 39.97
C PHE A 253 12.05 -10.10 41.26
N ALA A 254 10.72 -10.00 41.19
CA ALA A 254 9.85 -9.76 42.35
C ALA A 254 10.07 -10.79 43.49
N GLU A 255 10.25 -12.05 43.12
CA GLU A 255 10.40 -13.18 44.06
C GLU A 255 11.86 -13.63 44.26
N VAL A 256 12.82 -12.94 43.62
CA VAL A 256 14.24 -13.30 43.70
C VAL A 256 14.87 -12.59 44.92
N PRO A 257 15.56 -13.31 45.82
CA PRO A 257 16.27 -12.72 46.96
C PRO A 257 17.31 -11.69 46.50
N ASP A 258 17.45 -10.58 47.24
CA ASP A 258 18.32 -9.45 46.87
C ASP A 258 19.77 -9.86 46.59
N ALA A 259 20.29 -10.87 47.29
CA ALA A 259 21.64 -11.39 47.11
C ALA A 259 21.89 -12.07 45.74
N LEU A 260 20.82 -12.49 45.06
CA LEU A 260 20.87 -13.16 43.75
C LEU A 260 20.35 -12.29 42.61
N ARG A 261 19.93 -11.04 42.91
CA ARG A 261 19.46 -10.12 41.88
C ARG A 261 20.63 -9.64 41.02
N PRO A 262 20.42 -9.43 39.71
CA PRO A 262 21.42 -8.79 38.87
C PRO A 262 21.73 -7.38 39.41
N LYS A 263 22.90 -6.85 39.04
CA LYS A 263 23.28 -5.48 39.40
C LYS A 263 22.16 -4.50 39.05
N PRO A 264 21.85 -3.52 39.92
CA PRO A 264 20.79 -2.54 39.67
C PRO A 264 20.95 -1.90 38.28
N GLY A 265 19.89 -1.89 37.48
CA GLY A 265 19.87 -1.32 36.14
C GLY A 265 20.36 -2.24 35.01
N ALA A 266 21.01 -3.38 35.31
CA ALA A 266 21.55 -4.25 34.26
C ALA A 266 20.45 -5.00 33.49
N CYS A 267 19.36 -5.37 34.16
CA CYS A 267 18.21 -5.99 33.50
C CYS A 267 17.49 -4.96 32.62
N GLU A 268 17.22 -3.78 33.17
CA GLU A 268 16.47 -2.71 32.53
C GLU A 268 17.19 -2.22 31.28
N GLN A 269 18.52 -2.07 31.34
CA GLN A 269 19.31 -1.67 30.19
C GLN A 269 19.26 -2.73 29.08
N ARG A 270 19.40 -4.01 29.43
CA ARG A 270 19.38 -5.10 28.45
C ARG A 270 18.00 -5.25 27.80
N GLU A 271 16.93 -5.10 28.57
CA GLU A 271 15.58 -5.17 28.06
C GLU A 271 15.25 -3.95 27.19
N TYR A 272 15.71 -2.76 27.58
CA TYR A 272 15.58 -1.53 26.79
C TYR A 272 16.25 -1.66 25.42
N GLU A 273 17.49 -2.18 25.35
CA GLU A 273 18.17 -2.41 24.05
C GLU A 273 17.41 -3.44 23.20
N ARG A 274 16.88 -4.52 23.79
CA ARG A 274 16.05 -5.48 23.05
C ARG A 274 14.79 -4.83 22.48
N LEU A 275 14.10 -4.01 23.27
CA LEU A 275 12.88 -3.30 22.83
C LEU A 275 13.18 -2.29 21.71
N LYS A 276 14.36 -1.66 21.76
CA LYS A 276 14.86 -0.76 20.73
C LYS A 276 15.19 -1.47 19.41
N GLU A 277 15.71 -2.70 19.45
CA GLU A 277 15.97 -3.51 18.26
C GLU A 277 14.69 -4.05 17.62
N GLN A 278 13.68 -4.41 18.42
CA GLN A 278 12.39 -4.92 17.92
C GLN A 278 11.50 -3.83 17.32
N HIS A 279 11.65 -2.58 17.79
CA HIS A 279 10.91 -1.42 17.30
C HIS A 279 11.92 -0.35 16.85
N PRO A 280 12.59 -0.56 15.70
CA PRO A 280 13.52 0.44 15.18
C PRO A 280 12.80 1.76 14.94
N ARG A 281 13.52 2.87 15.10
CA ARG A 281 13.04 4.19 14.67
C ARG A 281 12.67 4.09 13.19
N PHE A 282 11.54 4.71 12.84
CA PHE A 282 10.98 4.75 11.49
C PHE A 282 12.04 4.92 10.39
#